data_AF-A0A7S1YGN5-F1
#
_entry.id   AF-A0A7S1YGN5-F1
#
_cell.length_a   1.000
_cell.length_b   1.000
_cell.length_c   1.000
_cell.angle_alpha   90.00
_cell.angle_beta   90.00
_cell.angle_gamma   90.00
#
_symmetry.space_group_name_H-M   'P 1'
#
loop_
_entity.id
_entity.type
_entity.pdbx_description
1 polymer ?
#
loop_
_entity_poly.entity_id
_entity_poly.type
_entity_poly.pdbx_seq_one_letter_code
_entity_poly.pdbx_strand_id
1 'polypeptide(L)'
;VNNGGGQSCFSRKQVERLSSSENKQPSLSTLVLMGCSSAKLVAPNRRDLARFRKVPIHYEPEGIALSYLCKGAPCVVGNLWDVTDRDIDRFCAKFLTEFFRQDEAENVSVAASVARGRAACKLK
;
A
#
# COMPACT_ATOMS: atom_id res chain seq x y z
N VAL A 1 9.58 13.65 5.98
CA VAL A 1 8.34 13.01 6.46
C VAL A 1 7.27 13.18 5.40
N ASN A 2 7.08 12.18 4.54
CA ASN A 2 6.06 12.24 3.48
C ASN A 2 4.73 11.72 4.06
N ASN A 3 3.74 12.60 4.14
CA ASN A 3 2.37 12.22 4.49
C ASN A 3 1.74 11.48 3.27
N GLY A 4 1.42 10.19 3.41
CA GLY A 4 0.61 9.46 2.44
C GLY A 4 1.34 8.42 1.58
N GLY A 5 0.57 7.75 0.71
CA GLY A 5 1.04 6.66 -0.16
C GLY A 5 1.63 7.11 -1.48
N GLY A 6 2.51 8.12 -1.43
CA GLY A 6 3.15 8.68 -2.61
C GLY A 6 2.24 9.57 -3.46
N GLN A 7 1.06 9.97 -2.96
CA GLN A 7 0.13 10.87 -3.67
C GLN A 7 0.73 12.25 -3.97
N SER A 8 1.71 12.68 -3.18
CA SER A 8 2.52 13.88 -3.41
C SER A 8 3.52 13.73 -4.55
N CYS A 9 3.95 12.51 -4.85
CA CYS A 9 4.87 12.18 -5.94
C CYS A 9 4.11 11.75 -7.21
N PHE A 10 3.01 11.03 -7.04
CA PHE A 10 2.12 10.54 -8.08
C PHE A 10 0.67 10.72 -7.62
N SER A 11 0.02 11.77 -8.12
CA SER A 11 -1.41 11.99 -7.93
C SER A 11 -2.20 10.77 -8.43
N ARG A 12 -3.34 10.48 -7.80
CA ARG A 12 -4.29 9.47 -8.29
C ARG A 12 -4.60 9.64 -9.78
N LYS A 13 -4.76 10.90 -10.24
CA LYS A 13 -4.97 11.23 -11.65
C LYS A 13 -3.80 10.84 -12.56
N GLN A 14 -2.57 10.83 -12.04
CA GLN A 14 -1.38 10.39 -12.77
C GLN A 14 -1.33 8.86 -12.83
N VAL A 15 -1.65 8.16 -11.72
CA VAL A 15 -1.76 6.69 -11.69
C VAL A 15 -2.88 6.21 -12.62
N GLU A 16 -4.01 6.91 -12.65
CA GLU A 16 -5.12 6.66 -13.56
C GLU A 16 -4.70 6.83 -15.03
N ARG A 17 -3.81 7.78 -15.31
CA ARG A 17 -3.26 8.06 -16.64
C ARG A 17 -2.14 7.11 -17.08
N LEU A 18 -1.63 6.24 -16.22
CA LEU A 18 -0.65 5.21 -16.62
C LEU A 18 -1.24 4.19 -17.62
N SER A 19 -2.54 4.21 -17.87
CA SER A 19 -3.22 3.38 -18.88
C SER A 19 -3.25 4.03 -20.27
N SER A 20 -2.09 4.19 -20.91
CA SER A 20 -2.01 4.65 -22.30
C SER A 20 -1.03 3.80 -23.11
N SER A 21 -1.37 2.53 -23.32
CA SER A 21 -0.93 1.78 -24.50
C SER A 21 -1.88 0.58 -24.70
N GLU A 22 -2.83 0.71 -25.62
CA GLU A 22 -4.01 -0.14 -25.79
C GLU A 22 -3.75 -1.61 -26.21
N ASN A 23 -2.53 -2.14 -26.11
CA ASN A 23 -2.23 -3.50 -26.58
C ASN A 23 -1.30 -4.33 -25.68
N LYS A 24 -0.99 -3.84 -24.46
CA LYS A 24 -0.19 -4.57 -23.47
C LYS A 24 -0.76 -4.29 -22.10
N GLN A 25 -1.04 -5.33 -21.30
CA GLN A 25 -1.45 -5.13 -19.91
C GLN A 25 -0.43 -4.21 -19.23
N PRO A 26 -0.86 -3.12 -18.54
CA PRO A 26 0.04 -2.27 -17.79
C PRO A 26 0.71 -3.11 -16.70
N SER A 27 1.97 -3.47 -16.91
CA SER A 27 2.75 -4.25 -15.94
C SER A 27 3.43 -3.28 -14.99
N LEU A 28 2.71 -2.85 -13.95
CA LEU A 28 3.35 -2.17 -12.84
C LEU A 28 4.26 -3.16 -12.09
N SER A 29 5.34 -2.66 -11.49
CA SER A 29 6.19 -3.46 -10.60
C SER A 29 5.53 -3.63 -9.22
N THR A 30 6.12 -4.48 -8.37
CA THR A 30 5.79 -4.51 -6.94
C THR A 30 6.05 -3.13 -6.32
N LEU A 31 5.03 -2.55 -5.69
CA LEU A 31 5.09 -1.23 -5.11
C LEU A 31 5.23 -1.31 -3.59
N VAL A 32 6.14 -0.50 -3.06
CA VAL A 32 6.43 -0.43 -1.62
C VAL A 32 6.28 1.02 -1.16
N LEU A 33 5.13 1.31 -0.55
CA LEU A 33 4.69 2.65 -0.15
C LEU A 33 4.91 2.87 1.35
N MET A 34 6.11 3.26 1.75
CA MET A 34 6.52 3.36 3.17
C MET A 34 6.13 4.67 3.87
N GLY A 35 5.08 5.34 3.40
CA GLY A 35 4.54 6.56 4.04
C GLY A 35 3.41 6.27 5.03
N CYS A 36 3.08 7.24 5.87
CA CYS A 36 1.93 7.16 6.79
C CYS A 36 0.61 7.02 6.02
N SER A 37 -0.27 6.12 6.47
CA SER A 37 -1.59 5.90 5.87
C SER A 37 -1.56 5.61 4.34
N SER A 38 -0.45 5.07 3.83
CA SER A 38 -0.23 4.86 2.39
C SER A 38 -1.14 3.82 1.74
N ALA A 39 -1.59 2.84 2.51
CA ALA A 39 -2.53 1.80 2.09
C ALA A 39 -3.91 1.95 2.76
N LYS A 40 -4.19 3.10 3.37
CA LYS A 40 -5.48 3.37 4.00
C LYS A 40 -6.58 3.43 2.93
N LEU A 41 -7.63 2.62 3.13
CA LEU A 41 -8.85 2.67 2.33
C LEU A 41 -9.95 3.36 3.13
N VAL A 42 -10.74 4.21 2.46
CA VAL A 42 -11.81 5.00 3.09
C VAL A 42 -13.14 4.63 2.46
N ALA A 43 -14.10 4.24 3.29
CA ALA A 43 -15.48 4.02 2.84
C ALA A 43 -16.19 5.38 2.66
N PRO A 44 -16.80 5.65 1.50
CA PRO A 44 -17.40 6.95 1.20
C PRO A 44 -18.59 7.32 2.12
N ASN A 45 -19.24 6.35 2.76
CA ASN A 45 -20.46 6.58 3.55
C ASN A 45 -20.24 6.90 5.04
N ARG A 46 -19.00 7.07 5.54
CA ARG A 46 -18.77 7.27 6.98
C ARG A 46 -19.33 8.59 7.55
N ARG A 47 -19.75 9.55 6.73
CA ARG A 47 -20.21 10.88 7.19
C ARG A 47 -21.73 11.08 7.19
N ASP A 48 -22.52 10.26 6.49
CA ASP A 48 -23.96 10.49 6.28
C ASP A 48 -24.91 9.41 6.84
N LEU A 49 -24.39 8.49 7.65
CA LEU A 49 -25.16 7.38 8.22
C LEU A 49 -26.19 7.78 9.29
N ALA A 50 -26.30 9.07 9.63
CA ALA A 50 -27.32 9.56 10.57
C ALA A 50 -28.70 9.82 9.91
N ARG A 51 -28.80 9.91 8.57
CA ARG A 51 -30.06 10.31 7.90
C ARG A 51 -30.78 9.22 7.10
N PHE A 52 -30.12 8.12 6.73
CA PHE A 52 -30.75 7.04 5.96
C PHE A 52 -30.72 5.71 6.71
N ARG A 53 -31.87 5.39 7.30
CA ARG A 53 -32.15 4.15 8.03
C ARG A 53 -32.43 3.02 7.03
N LYS A 54 -31.89 1.82 7.32
CA LYS A 54 -32.37 0.46 6.98
C LYS A 54 -31.72 -0.40 5.88
N VAL A 55 -30.79 0.09 5.05
CA VAL A 55 -29.97 -0.81 4.20
C VAL A 55 -28.52 -0.32 4.18
N PRO A 56 -27.53 -1.11 4.65
CA PRO A 56 -26.14 -0.72 4.49
C PRO A 56 -25.77 -0.79 3.01
N ILE A 57 -25.62 0.38 2.38
CA ILE A 57 -25.05 0.47 1.03
C ILE A 57 -23.54 0.28 1.19
N HIS A 58 -23.04 -0.87 0.74
CA HIS A 58 -21.62 -1.18 0.70
C HIS A 58 -21.03 -0.65 -0.61
N TYR A 59 -20.44 0.53 -0.59
CA TYR A 59 -19.59 1.00 -1.69
C TYR A 59 -18.18 0.42 -1.56
N GLU A 60 -17.51 0.22 -2.70
CA GLU A 60 -16.10 -0.15 -2.70
C GLU A 60 -15.27 0.93 -2.01
N PRO A 61 -14.37 0.55 -1.09
CA PRO A 61 -13.58 1.50 -0.35
C PRO A 61 -12.50 2.10 -1.27
N GLU A 62 -12.30 3.41 -1.19
CA GLU A 62 -11.38 4.11 -2.08
C GLU A 62 -10.00 4.31 -1.45
N GLY A 63 -8.95 4.22 -2.26
CA GLY A 63 -7.58 4.54 -1.86
C GLY A 63 -6.56 4.38 -2.98
N ILE A 64 -5.37 4.95 -2.77
CA ILE A 64 -4.29 4.93 -3.78
C ILE A 64 -3.74 3.52 -4.01
N ALA A 65 -3.66 2.70 -2.95
CA ALA A 65 -3.24 1.30 -3.06
C ALA A 65 -4.16 0.49 -3.99
N LEU A 66 -5.48 0.68 -3.88
CA LEU A 66 -6.44 0.04 -4.79
C LEU A 66 -6.27 0.54 -6.23
N SER A 67 -5.98 1.83 -6.42
CA SER A 67 -5.74 2.40 -7.75
C SER A 67 -4.52 1.75 -8.43
N TYR A 68 -3.46 1.43 -7.68
CA TYR A 68 -2.31 0.71 -8.21
C TYR A 68 -2.61 -0.76 -8.55
N LEU A 69 -3.36 -1.45 -7.68
CA LEU A 69 -3.79 -2.83 -7.94
C LEU A 69 -4.68 -2.93 -9.18
N CYS A 70 -5.68 -2.05 -9.31
CA CYS A 70 -6.55 -1.98 -10.49
C CYS A 70 -5.78 -1.66 -11.79
N LYS A 71 -4.56 -1.13 -11.68
CA LYS A 71 -3.67 -0.83 -12.81
C LYS A 71 -2.64 -1.93 -13.08
N GLY A 72 -2.77 -3.11 -12.46
CA GLY A 72 -1.95 -4.28 -12.76
C GLY A 72 -0.69 -4.40 -11.92
N ALA A 73 -0.62 -3.73 -10.76
CA ALA A 73 0.46 -4.00 -9.81
C ALA A 73 0.32 -5.42 -9.22
N PRO A 74 1.35 -6.29 -9.30
CA PRO A 74 1.29 -7.64 -8.76
C PRO A 74 1.27 -7.68 -7.23
N CYS A 75 1.79 -6.64 -6.57
CA CYS A 75 1.79 -6.51 -5.13
C CYS A 75 1.96 -5.03 -4.72
N VAL A 76 1.24 -4.61 -3.66
CA VAL A 76 1.40 -3.29 -3.04
C VAL A 76 1.57 -3.49 -1.53
N VAL A 77 2.69 -3.00 -0.99
CA VAL A 77 2.98 -2.97 0.45
C VAL A 77 2.83 -1.52 0.93
N GLY A 78 2.09 -1.31 2.02
CA GLY A 78 1.93 0.02 2.61
C GLY A 78 1.31 -0.02 4.01
N ASN A 79 1.23 1.16 4.64
CA ASN A 79 0.77 1.34 6.02
C ASN A 79 -0.71 1.71 6.05
N LEU A 80 -1.49 1.05 6.91
CA LEU A 80 -2.92 1.28 7.03
C LEU A 80 -3.26 2.51 7.89
N TRP A 81 -2.34 2.93 8.75
CA TRP A 81 -2.47 4.07 9.66
C TRP A 81 -1.18 4.87 9.72
N ASP A 82 -1.17 5.93 10.52
CA ASP A 82 -0.01 6.78 10.71
C ASP A 82 1.02 6.06 11.59
N VAL A 83 2.20 5.82 11.02
CA VAL A 83 3.31 5.11 11.66
C VAL A 83 4.37 6.12 12.11
N THR A 84 5.12 5.79 13.15
CA THR A 84 6.23 6.67 13.58
C THR A 84 7.43 6.48 12.67
N ASP A 85 8.11 7.57 12.31
CA ASP A 85 9.29 7.55 11.42
C ASP A 85 10.34 6.51 11.89
N ARG A 86 10.62 6.45 13.20
CA ARG A 86 11.63 5.52 13.73
C ARG A 86 11.27 4.04 13.59
N ASP A 87 10.00 3.68 13.74
CA ASP A 87 9.60 2.28 13.60
C ASP A 87 9.46 1.88 12.14
N ILE A 88 8.96 2.79 11.28
CA ILE A 88 8.88 2.49 9.85
C ILE A 88 10.28 2.38 9.23
N ASP A 89 11.25 3.18 9.65
CA ASP A 89 12.64 3.07 9.15
C ASP A 89 13.26 1.71 9.52
N ARG A 90 13.07 1.25 10.78
CA ARG A 90 13.52 -0.08 11.22
C ARG A 90 12.85 -1.20 10.45
N PHE A 91 11.54 -1.08 10.25
CA PHE A 91 10.76 -2.01 9.43
C PHE A 91 11.31 -2.06 8.01
N CYS A 92 11.51 -0.91 7.36
CA CYS A 92 12.00 -0.82 5.99
C CYS A 92 13.38 -1.44 5.85
N ALA A 93 14.31 -1.10 6.73
CA ALA A 93 15.66 -1.66 6.71
C ALA A 93 15.61 -3.19 6.81
N LYS A 94 14.90 -3.74 7.80
CA LYS A 94 14.79 -5.20 7.98
C LYS A 94 14.06 -5.86 6.81
N PHE A 95 12.95 -5.28 6.35
CA PHE A 95 12.19 -5.76 5.20
C PHE A 95 13.07 -5.86 3.94
N LEU A 96 13.82 -4.80 3.61
CA LEU A 96 14.67 -4.78 2.42
C LEU A 96 15.83 -5.78 2.53
N THR A 97 16.45 -5.92 3.71
CA THR A 97 17.47 -6.95 3.94
C THR A 97 16.92 -8.37 3.75
N GLU A 98 15.70 -8.65 4.23
CA GLU A 98 15.06 -9.96 4.06
C GLU A 98 14.58 -10.19 2.63
N PHE A 99 14.12 -9.14 1.95
CA PHE A 99 13.62 -9.21 0.57
C PHE A 99 14.73 -9.39 -0.46
N PHE A 100 15.88 -8.72 -0.27
CA PHE A 100 17.04 -8.83 -1.15
C PHE A 100 18.09 -9.84 -0.67
N ARG A 101 17.75 -10.68 0.31
CA ARG A 101 18.66 -11.69 0.84
C ARG A 101 19.00 -12.69 -0.28
N GLN A 102 20.24 -12.64 -0.77
CA GLN A 102 20.71 -13.46 -1.90
C GLN A 102 21.18 -14.87 -1.49
N ASP A 103 20.89 -15.33 -0.28
CA ASP A 103 21.26 -16.69 0.12
C ASP A 103 20.48 -17.69 -0.73
N GLU A 104 21.20 -18.42 -1.57
CA GLU A 104 20.70 -19.22 -2.70
C GLU A 104 19.77 -20.39 -2.35
N ALA A 105 19.49 -20.63 -1.06
CA ALA A 105 18.73 -21.79 -0.60
C ALA A 105 17.23 -21.54 -0.40
N GLU A 106 16.78 -20.27 -0.26
CA GLU A 106 15.37 -20.01 0.06
C GLU A 106 14.87 -18.67 -0.51
N ASN A 107 14.08 -18.75 -1.59
CA ASN A 107 13.35 -17.59 -2.10
C ASN A 107 12.27 -17.16 -1.10
N VAL A 108 12.51 -16.06 -0.41
CA VAL A 108 11.59 -15.51 0.58
C VAL A 108 10.49 -14.72 -0.12
N SER A 109 9.22 -15.09 0.11
CA SER A 109 8.09 -14.31 -0.41
C SER A 109 8.02 -12.90 0.20
N VAL A 110 7.49 -11.93 -0.55
CA VAL A 110 7.25 -10.56 -0.04
C VAL A 110 6.49 -10.59 1.30
N ALA A 111 5.49 -11.47 1.42
CA ALA A 111 4.70 -11.63 2.64
C ALA A 111 5.56 -12.09 3.83
N ALA A 112 6.47 -13.04 3.62
CA ALA A 112 7.40 -13.49 4.65
C ALA A 112 8.39 -12.39 5.05
N SER A 113 8.93 -11.63 4.08
CA SER A 113 9.80 -10.49 4.38
C SER A 113 9.08 -9.40 5.18
N VAL A 114 7.81 -9.10 4.86
CA VAL A 114 6.97 -8.17 5.64
C VAL A 114 6.75 -8.71 7.07
N ALA A 115 6.42 -9.99 7.21
CA ALA A 115 6.21 -10.60 8.52
C ALA A 115 7.47 -10.53 9.40
N ARG A 116 8.65 -10.81 8.82
CA ARG A 116 9.93 -10.71 9.54
C ARG A 116 10.36 -9.27 9.80
N GLY A 117 10.06 -8.34 8.89
CA GLY A 117 10.30 -6.92 9.07
C GLY A 117 9.60 -6.35 10.31
N ARG A 118 8.38 -6.82 10.61
CA ARG A 118 7.61 -6.38 11.79
C ARG A 118 8.31 -6.66 13.12
N ALA A 119 9.18 -7.67 13.18
CA ALA A 119 9.92 -7.98 14.41
C ALA A 119 10.92 -6.88 14.80
N ALA A 120 11.30 -6.00 13.87
CA ALA A 120 12.18 -4.87 14.13
C ALA A 120 11.44 -3.63 14.68
N CYS A 121 10.10 -3.61 14.62
CA CYS A 121 9.29 -2.53 15.19
C CYS A 121 9.25 -2.62 16.72
N LYS A 122 9.34 -1.48 17.40
CA LYS A 122 9.25 -1.42 18.87
C LYS A 122 7.79 -1.43 19.32
N LEU A 123 6.94 -0.68 18.64
CA LEU A 123 5.49 -0.71 18.85
C LEU A 123 4.91 -1.91 18.10
N LYS A 124 4.26 -2.81 18.85
CA LYS A 124 3.57 -3.99 18.33
C LYS A 124 2.07 -3.75 18.31
#